data_AF-A0A080LT34-F1
#
_entry.id   AF-A0A080LT34-F1
#
_cell.length_a   1.000
_cell.length_b   1.000
_cell.length_c   1.000
_cell.angle_alpha   90.00
_cell.angle_beta   90.00
_cell.angle_gamma   90.00
#
_symmetry.space_group_name_H-M   'P 1'
#
loop_
_entity.id
_entity.type
_entity.pdbx_description
1 polymer ?
#
loop_
_entity_poly.entity_id
_entity_poly.type
_entity_poly.pdbx_seq_one_letter_code
_entity_poly.pdbx_strand_id
1 'polypeptide(L)'
;MNAPYPIPQPDTAAILNALAALYPPDAVIELRSFAKGRKRTDSGYFDGEHRQALAEHAALLNRTGATVYVTLNPIDPQLLSRYANRIESGAAATTTDGQVTGRRWLLLDFDPTRPTDTSATDAQLEGAKAAARACWQALQAECWPDPLAAESGNGFHLLYALDLPNESYCSGEYECMLQKLQEVEILPPDRRPID
;
A
#
# COMPACT_ATOMS: atom_id res chain seq x y z
N MET A 1 18.33 -10.22 21.47
CA MET A 1 18.03 -8.81 21.76
C MET A 1 16.52 -8.70 21.79
N ASN A 2 15.94 -8.47 22.96
CA ASN A 2 14.49 -8.33 23.11
C ASN A 2 14.12 -6.93 22.62
N ALA A 3 13.24 -6.83 21.62
CA ALA A 3 12.68 -5.55 21.23
C ALA A 3 11.99 -4.92 22.46
N PRO A 4 12.23 -3.64 22.77
CA PRO A 4 11.68 -2.99 23.98
C PRO A 4 10.15 -2.80 23.94
N TYR A 5 9.49 -3.18 22.85
CA TYR A 5 8.05 -3.08 22.66
C TYR A 5 7.46 -4.42 22.23
N PRO A 6 6.22 -4.74 22.63
CA PRO A 6 5.52 -5.92 22.14
C PRO A 6 5.38 -5.82 20.62
N ILE A 7 5.58 -6.95 19.93
CA ILE A 7 5.35 -7.04 18.49
C ILE A 7 3.87 -6.70 18.24
N PRO A 8 3.55 -5.69 17.41
CA PRO A 8 2.17 -5.36 17.08
C PRO A 8 1.43 -6.60 16.61
N GLN A 9 0.25 -6.84 17.20
CA GLN A 9 -0.60 -7.95 16.81
C GLN A 9 -1.59 -7.48 15.75
N PRO A 10 -1.97 -8.35 14.80
CA PRO A 10 -2.97 -7.97 13.81
C PRO A 10 -4.33 -7.75 14.49
N ASP A 11 -4.95 -6.61 14.19
CA ASP A 11 -6.25 -6.20 14.69
C ASP A 11 -7.26 -6.13 13.53
N THR A 12 -8.24 -7.03 13.56
CA THR A 12 -9.29 -7.12 12.55
C THR A 12 -10.12 -5.84 12.44
N ALA A 13 -10.37 -5.13 13.54
CA ALA A 13 -11.13 -3.87 13.51
C ALA A 13 -10.31 -2.75 12.83
N ALA A 14 -9.02 -2.66 13.13
CA ALA A 14 -8.13 -1.72 12.46
C ALA A 14 -8.01 -2.02 10.95
N ILE A 15 -7.94 -3.30 10.56
CA ILE A 15 -7.93 -3.73 9.16
C ILE A 15 -9.22 -3.30 8.46
N LEU A 16 -10.39 -3.54 9.06
CA LEU A 16 -11.68 -3.14 8.47
C LEU A 16 -11.78 -1.62 8.28
N ASN A 17 -11.34 -0.84 9.27
CA ASN A 17 -11.30 0.63 9.16
C ASN A 17 -10.40 1.08 8.01
N ALA A 18 -9.23 0.46 7.84
CA ALA A 18 -8.33 0.75 6.73
C ALA A 18 -8.99 0.40 5.38
N LEU A 19 -9.65 -0.75 5.27
CA LEU A 19 -10.35 -1.15 4.05
C LEU A 19 -11.50 -0.18 3.70
N ALA A 20 -12.25 0.28 4.69
CA ALA A 20 -13.32 1.26 4.49
C ALA A 20 -12.79 2.63 4.03
N ALA A 21 -11.59 3.02 4.48
CA ALA A 21 -10.94 4.26 4.04
C ALA A 21 -10.37 4.15 2.61
N LEU A 22 -9.82 2.98 2.26
CA LEU A 22 -9.10 2.76 1.00
C LEU A 22 -10.01 2.44 -0.19
N TYR A 23 -11.15 1.79 0.05
CA TYR A 23 -11.99 1.20 -1.01
C TYR A 23 -13.45 1.62 -0.88
N PRO A 24 -14.17 1.71 -2.01
CA PRO A 24 -15.62 1.81 -1.95
C PRO A 24 -16.23 0.49 -1.43
N PRO A 25 -17.48 0.51 -0.92
CA PRO A 25 -18.11 -0.64 -0.31
C PRO A 25 -18.20 -1.87 -1.21
N ASP A 26 -18.34 -1.68 -2.52
CA ASP A 26 -18.58 -2.72 -3.53
C ASP A 26 -17.31 -3.23 -4.22
N ALA A 27 -16.13 -2.66 -3.94
CA ALA A 27 -14.91 -3.04 -4.64
C ALA A 27 -14.45 -4.48 -4.33
N VAL A 28 -14.03 -5.18 -5.37
CA VAL A 28 -13.26 -6.42 -5.22
C VAL A 28 -11.83 -6.08 -4.82
N ILE A 29 -11.33 -6.72 -3.77
CA ILE A 29 -9.97 -6.55 -3.26
C ILE A 29 -9.24 -7.88 -3.35
N GLU A 30 -8.03 -7.88 -3.91
CA GLU A 30 -7.12 -9.00 -3.76
C GLU A 30 -6.33 -8.85 -2.46
N LEU A 31 -6.35 -9.89 -1.62
CA LEU A 31 -5.43 -10.08 -0.52
C LEU A 31 -4.31 -11.01 -0.97
N ARG A 32 -3.06 -10.63 -0.72
CA ARG A 32 -1.88 -11.48 -0.93
C ARG A 32 -1.11 -11.65 0.35
N SER A 33 -0.47 -12.80 0.48
CA SER A 33 0.49 -13.03 1.55
C SER A 33 1.73 -13.79 1.09
N PHE A 34 2.86 -13.43 1.69
CA PHE A 34 4.15 -14.08 1.49
C PHE A 34 4.60 -14.73 2.79
N ALA A 35 4.60 -16.05 2.81
CA ALA A 35 5.08 -16.80 3.97
C ALA A 35 6.61 -16.69 4.09
N LYS A 36 7.10 -16.41 5.30
CA LYS A 36 8.53 -16.33 5.59
C LYS A 36 9.23 -17.64 5.22
N GLY A 37 10.27 -17.55 4.39
CA GLY A 37 11.09 -18.70 3.98
C GLY A 37 10.46 -19.61 2.91
N ARG A 38 9.31 -19.24 2.32
CA ARG A 38 8.72 -19.98 1.19
C ARG A 38 8.67 -19.10 -0.05
N LYS A 39 9.02 -19.66 -1.21
CA LYS A 39 8.85 -19.02 -2.52
C LYS A 39 7.45 -19.28 -3.07
N ARG A 40 6.40 -18.92 -2.32
CA ARG A 40 5.02 -19.03 -2.78
C ARG A 40 4.21 -17.82 -2.34
N THR A 41 3.23 -17.46 -3.15
CA THR A 41 2.25 -16.41 -2.87
C THR A 41 0.92 -17.08 -2.57
N ASP A 42 0.34 -16.80 -1.42
CA ASP A 42 -1.05 -17.17 -1.14
C ASP A 42 -1.91 -15.95 -1.50
N SER A 43 -3.04 -16.14 -2.21
CA SER A 43 -3.88 -15.04 -2.71
C SER A 43 -5.36 -15.36 -2.60
N GLY A 44 -6.19 -14.34 -2.38
CA GLY A 44 -7.65 -14.44 -2.35
C GLY A 44 -8.31 -13.15 -2.82
N TYR A 45 -9.51 -13.24 -3.39
CA TYR A 45 -10.26 -12.07 -3.88
C TYR A 45 -11.56 -11.97 -3.10
N PHE A 46 -11.85 -10.78 -2.56
CA PHE A 46 -13.02 -10.58 -1.71
C PHE A 46 -13.86 -9.41 -2.21
N ASP A 47 -15.15 -9.65 -2.32
CA ASP A 47 -16.13 -8.61 -2.62
C ASP A 47 -16.44 -7.73 -1.38
N GLY A 48 -17.37 -6.81 -1.56
CA GLY A 48 -17.83 -5.89 -0.52
C GLY A 48 -18.53 -6.57 0.67
N GLU A 49 -19.26 -7.66 0.41
CA GLU A 49 -20.01 -8.38 1.44
C GLU A 49 -19.08 -9.23 2.33
N HIS A 50 -17.89 -9.58 1.82
CA HIS A 50 -16.93 -10.45 2.51
C HIS A 50 -15.72 -9.70 3.09
N ARG A 51 -15.84 -8.39 3.35
CA ARG A 51 -14.79 -7.58 4.02
C ARG A 51 -14.38 -8.14 5.38
N GLN A 52 -15.34 -8.64 6.16
CA GLN A 52 -15.08 -9.29 7.44
C GLN A 52 -14.18 -10.53 7.28
N ALA A 53 -14.51 -11.40 6.32
CA ALA A 53 -13.73 -12.60 6.03
C ALA A 53 -12.31 -12.26 5.54
N LEU A 54 -12.17 -11.23 4.68
CA LEU A 54 -10.86 -10.71 4.27
C LEU A 54 -10.03 -10.34 5.51
N ALA A 55 -10.58 -9.52 6.42
CA ALA A 55 -9.87 -9.04 7.59
C ALA A 55 -9.47 -10.16 8.57
N GLU A 56 -10.31 -11.18 8.73
CA GLU A 56 -10.02 -12.38 9.51
C GLU A 56 -8.89 -13.22 8.90
N HIS A 57 -8.93 -13.43 7.58
CA HIS A 57 -7.86 -14.10 6.84
C HIS A 57 -6.55 -13.33 6.92
N ALA A 58 -6.58 -12.01 6.75
CA ALA A 58 -5.41 -11.15 6.90
C ALA A 58 -4.76 -11.32 8.27
N ALA A 59 -5.57 -11.27 9.33
CA ALA A 59 -5.07 -11.42 10.69
C ALA A 59 -4.51 -12.83 10.96
N LEU A 60 -5.16 -13.88 10.44
CA LEU A 60 -4.67 -15.25 10.57
C LEU A 60 -3.34 -15.45 9.86
N LEU A 61 -3.22 -14.99 8.62
CA LEU A 61 -1.99 -15.07 7.84
C LEU A 61 -0.86 -14.28 8.51
N ASN A 62 -1.15 -13.07 8.99
CA ASN A 62 -0.16 -12.25 9.69
C ASN A 62 0.36 -12.92 10.97
N ARG A 63 -0.51 -13.58 11.75
CA ARG A 63 -0.10 -14.37 12.94
C ARG A 63 0.89 -15.50 12.63
N THR A 64 0.96 -15.97 11.38
CA THR A 64 1.97 -16.97 10.96
C THR A 64 3.35 -16.36 10.69
N GLY A 65 3.48 -15.02 10.80
CA GLY A 65 4.67 -14.28 10.42
C GLY A 65 4.77 -14.01 8.91
N ALA A 66 3.68 -14.15 8.17
CA ALA A 66 3.62 -13.79 6.76
C ALA A 66 3.45 -12.28 6.58
N THR A 67 4.07 -11.73 5.54
CA THR A 67 3.77 -10.37 5.08
C THR A 67 2.45 -10.40 4.33
N VAL A 68 1.49 -9.55 4.70
CA VAL A 68 0.14 -9.52 4.13
C VAL A 68 -0.12 -8.13 3.57
N TYR A 69 -0.69 -8.05 2.37
CA TYR A 69 -1.01 -6.80 1.70
C TYR A 69 -2.23 -6.98 0.79
N VAL A 70 -2.83 -5.86 0.41
CA VAL A 70 -3.98 -5.81 -0.50
C VAL A 70 -3.66 -4.96 -1.74
N THR A 71 -4.36 -5.19 -2.85
CA THR A 71 -4.23 -4.36 -4.06
C THR A 71 -4.68 -2.94 -3.80
N LEU A 72 -3.79 -1.96 -3.86
CA LEU A 72 -4.11 -0.56 -3.52
C LEU A 72 -5.17 0.07 -4.45
N ASN A 73 -5.02 -0.13 -5.76
CA ASN A 73 -5.90 0.45 -6.77
C ASN A 73 -7.04 -0.49 -7.17
N PRO A 74 -8.16 0.03 -7.70
CA PRO A 74 -9.26 -0.78 -8.22
C PRO A 74 -8.78 -1.80 -9.26
N ILE A 75 -9.33 -3.00 -9.20
CA ILE A 75 -9.02 -4.12 -10.11
C ILE A 75 -10.27 -4.55 -10.86
N ASP A 76 -10.11 -5.31 -11.94
CA ASP A 76 -11.24 -5.89 -12.68
C ASP A 76 -12.07 -6.81 -11.75
N PRO A 77 -13.36 -6.50 -11.52
CA PRO A 77 -14.22 -7.32 -10.65
C PRO A 77 -14.34 -8.78 -11.10
N GLN A 78 -14.12 -9.10 -12.38
CA GLN A 78 -14.12 -10.47 -12.89
C GLN A 78 -13.05 -11.36 -12.22
N LEU A 79 -11.99 -10.74 -11.66
CA LEU A 79 -10.94 -11.46 -10.95
C LEU A 79 -11.43 -12.17 -9.69
N LEU A 80 -12.57 -11.75 -9.13
CA LEU A 80 -13.22 -12.43 -8.01
C LEU A 80 -13.40 -13.94 -8.27
N SER A 81 -13.67 -14.32 -9.52
CA SER A 81 -13.91 -15.71 -9.92
C SER A 81 -12.73 -16.66 -9.68
N ARG A 82 -11.49 -16.16 -9.53
CA ARG A 82 -10.31 -17.01 -9.31
C ARG A 82 -10.37 -17.71 -7.96
N TYR A 83 -10.47 -16.92 -6.89
CA TYR A 83 -10.43 -17.36 -5.49
C TYR A 83 -11.49 -16.61 -4.69
N ALA A 84 -12.75 -16.75 -5.11
CA ALA A 84 -13.87 -15.98 -4.56
C ALA A 84 -14.00 -16.19 -3.05
N ASN A 85 -13.84 -15.10 -2.31
CA ASN A 85 -14.04 -14.97 -0.88
C ASN A 85 -13.28 -16.02 -0.05
N ARG A 86 -12.11 -16.45 -0.54
CA ARG A 86 -11.26 -17.47 0.11
C ARG A 86 -9.79 -17.23 -0.21
N ILE A 87 -8.92 -17.80 0.63
CA ILE A 87 -7.47 -17.83 0.36
C ILE A 87 -7.11 -19.12 -0.39
N GLU A 88 -6.40 -18.97 -1.50
CA GLU A 88 -5.71 -20.05 -2.20
C GLU A 88 -4.24 -20.10 -1.77
N SER A 89 -3.78 -21.28 -1.38
CA SER A 89 -2.39 -21.50 -0.97
C SER A 89 -1.54 -21.81 -2.20
N GLY A 90 -0.53 -20.99 -2.50
CA GLY A 90 0.26 -21.13 -3.73
C GLY A 90 -0.56 -20.82 -4.98
N ALA A 91 -1.18 -19.65 -4.99
CA ALA A 91 -2.01 -19.17 -6.09
C ALA A 91 -1.26 -19.18 -7.42
N ALA A 92 -1.86 -19.79 -8.46
CA ALA A 92 -1.28 -19.88 -9.80
C ALA A 92 -1.33 -18.55 -10.57
N ALA A 93 -2.28 -17.67 -10.23
CA ALA A 93 -2.44 -16.36 -10.86
C ALA A 93 -2.79 -15.30 -9.82
N THR A 94 -2.23 -14.10 -9.99
CA THR A 94 -2.53 -12.91 -9.17
C THR A 94 -2.89 -11.75 -10.09
N THR A 95 -3.42 -10.64 -9.55
CA THR A 95 -3.72 -9.45 -10.35
C THR A 95 -2.46 -8.96 -11.05
N THR A 96 -2.54 -8.75 -12.36
CA THR A 96 -1.49 -8.11 -13.16
C THR A 96 -1.77 -6.62 -13.34
N ASP A 97 -0.77 -5.84 -13.75
CA ASP A 97 -0.92 -4.40 -13.95
C ASP A 97 -2.02 -4.05 -14.97
N GLY A 98 -2.14 -4.86 -16.03
CA GLY A 98 -3.21 -4.71 -17.04
C GLY A 98 -4.62 -5.06 -16.52
N GLN A 99 -4.75 -5.57 -15.30
CA GLN A 99 -6.03 -5.87 -14.64
C GLN A 99 -6.40 -4.84 -13.57
N VAL A 100 -5.54 -3.83 -13.33
CA VAL A 100 -5.91 -2.63 -12.59
C VAL A 100 -6.83 -1.79 -13.50
N THR A 101 -7.91 -1.24 -12.97
CA THR A 101 -8.94 -0.53 -13.78
C THR A 101 -8.90 0.98 -13.63
N GLY A 102 -8.24 1.49 -12.58
CA GLY A 102 -8.06 2.92 -12.35
C GLY A 102 -6.93 3.20 -11.39
N ARG A 103 -6.52 4.47 -11.28
CA ARG A 103 -5.59 4.95 -10.26
C ARG A 103 -6.35 5.83 -9.29
N ARG A 104 -6.60 5.28 -8.10
CA ARG A 104 -7.30 5.98 -7.00
C ARG A 104 -6.33 6.57 -5.99
N TRP A 105 -5.09 6.09 -5.96
CA TRP A 105 -4.13 6.50 -4.95
C TRP A 105 -2.79 6.85 -5.57
N LEU A 106 -2.27 8.03 -5.24
CA LEU A 106 -0.87 8.36 -5.36
C LEU A 106 -0.17 8.01 -4.04
N LEU A 107 0.70 7.01 -4.06
CA LEU A 107 1.52 6.62 -2.91
C LEU A 107 2.83 7.40 -2.93
N LEU A 108 3.06 8.19 -1.89
CA LEU A 108 4.37 8.75 -1.57
C LEU A 108 4.96 7.95 -0.41
N ASP A 109 6.06 7.26 -0.69
CA ASP A 109 6.73 6.34 0.24
C ASP A 109 8.02 6.95 0.77
N PHE A 110 8.05 7.18 2.09
CA PHE A 110 9.17 7.78 2.81
C PHE A 110 9.88 6.69 3.60
N ASP A 111 10.87 6.09 2.96
CA ASP A 111 11.71 5.06 3.57
C ASP A 111 13.14 5.58 3.82
N PRO A 112 13.69 5.40 5.03
CA PRO A 112 15.04 5.82 5.32
C PRO A 112 16.06 4.91 4.61
N THR A 113 17.13 5.51 4.08
CA THR A 113 18.29 4.75 3.60
C THR A 113 18.92 3.99 4.77
N ARG A 114 19.01 2.66 4.63
CA ARG A 114 19.54 1.76 5.66
C ARG A 114 20.19 0.54 5.01
N PRO A 115 21.08 -0.18 5.72
CA PRO A 115 21.62 -1.45 5.23
C PRO A 115 20.51 -2.46 4.91
N THR A 116 20.70 -3.26 3.87
CA THR A 116 19.79 -4.34 3.49
C THR A 116 19.56 -5.30 4.67
N ASP A 117 18.35 -5.87 4.76
CA ASP A 117 17.93 -6.84 5.77
C ASP A 117 17.98 -6.38 7.24
N THR A 118 18.01 -5.06 7.47
CA THR A 118 17.87 -4.48 8.82
C THR A 118 16.46 -3.97 9.09
N SER A 119 16.16 -3.54 10.31
CA SER A 119 14.99 -2.69 10.61
C SER A 119 15.44 -1.24 10.72
N ALA A 120 14.55 -0.28 10.45
CA ALA A 120 14.84 1.12 10.74
C ALA A 120 15.05 1.32 12.25
N THR A 121 16.01 2.16 12.59
CA THR A 121 16.15 2.69 13.97
C THR A 121 15.09 3.76 14.23
N ASP A 122 14.79 4.04 15.50
CA ASP A 122 13.85 5.09 15.87
C ASP A 122 14.21 6.44 15.25
N ALA A 123 15.51 6.78 15.21
CA ALA A 123 15.98 8.02 14.59
C ALA A 123 15.77 8.05 13.06
N GLN A 124 15.94 6.92 12.39
CA GLN A 124 15.68 6.79 10.95
C GLN A 124 14.20 6.90 10.63
N LEU A 125 13.35 6.26 11.44
CA LEU A 125 11.89 6.35 11.32
C LEU A 125 11.39 7.78 11.57
N GLU A 126 11.92 8.46 12.60
CA GLU A 126 11.59 9.87 12.84
C GLU A 126 12.06 10.80 11.72
N GLY A 127 13.20 10.48 11.09
CA GLY A 127 13.66 11.16 9.88
C GLY A 127 12.69 10.99 8.71
N ALA A 128 12.21 9.77 8.47
CA ALA A 128 11.18 9.50 7.44
C ALA A 128 9.87 10.24 7.73
N LYS A 129 9.41 10.26 8.98
CA LYS A 129 8.23 11.03 9.41
C LYS A 129 8.42 12.52 9.22
N ALA A 130 9.63 13.05 9.50
CA ALA A 130 9.94 14.46 9.29
C ALA A 130 9.91 14.83 7.80
N ALA A 131 10.47 13.99 6.93
CA ALA A 131 10.40 14.16 5.48
C ALA A 131 8.96 14.11 4.96
N ALA A 132 8.16 13.15 5.44
CA ALA A 132 6.74 13.06 5.09
C ALA A 132 5.96 14.32 5.53
N ARG A 133 6.21 14.84 6.74
CA ARG A 133 5.59 16.09 7.22
C ARG A 133 5.99 17.29 6.37
N ALA A 134 7.25 17.41 6.00
CA ALA A 134 7.72 18.50 5.13
C ALA A 134 7.06 18.42 3.75
N CYS A 135 6.95 17.22 3.17
CA CYS A 135 6.23 16.99 1.93
C CYS A 135 4.77 17.38 2.01
N TRP A 136 4.06 16.92 3.06
CA TRP A 136 2.67 17.27 3.28
C TRP A 136 2.49 18.79 3.41
N GLN A 137 3.33 19.49 4.19
CA GLN A 137 3.25 20.95 4.30
C GLN A 137 3.42 21.66 2.96
N ALA A 138 4.33 21.18 2.12
CA ALA A 138 4.56 21.78 0.81
C ALA A 138 3.37 21.55 -0.14
N LEU A 139 2.82 20.33 -0.16
CA LEU A 139 1.65 20.01 -0.97
C LEU A 139 0.39 20.74 -0.47
N GLN A 140 0.24 20.90 0.85
CA GLN A 140 -0.83 21.71 1.44
C GLN A 140 -0.73 23.18 1.02
N ALA A 141 0.48 23.75 0.93
CA ALA A 141 0.68 25.12 0.44
C ALA A 141 0.26 25.28 -1.04
N GLU A 142 0.32 24.20 -1.80
CA GLU A 142 -0.19 24.09 -3.19
C GLU A 142 -1.67 23.66 -3.26
N CYS A 143 -2.40 23.71 -2.14
CA CYS A 143 -3.82 23.36 -2.02
C CYS A 143 -4.16 21.90 -2.36
N TRP A 144 -3.22 20.98 -2.18
CA TRP A 144 -3.52 19.55 -2.27
C TRP A 144 -4.43 19.12 -1.12
N PRO A 145 -5.31 18.13 -1.33
CA PRO A 145 -6.15 17.59 -0.26
C PRO A 145 -5.32 16.88 0.80
N ASP A 146 -5.89 16.66 1.99
CA ASP A 146 -5.22 15.85 3.01
C ASP A 146 -5.08 14.38 2.57
N PRO A 147 -3.90 13.76 2.76
CA PRO A 147 -3.68 12.36 2.44
C PRO A 147 -4.16 11.43 3.57
N LEU A 148 -4.36 10.15 3.24
CA LEU A 148 -4.31 9.11 4.27
C LEU A 148 -2.85 8.85 4.64
N ALA A 149 -2.54 8.88 5.93
CA ALA A 149 -1.21 8.63 6.45
C ALA A 149 -1.12 7.24 7.11
N ALA A 150 -0.04 6.52 6.86
CA ALA A 150 0.20 5.21 7.48
C ALA A 150 1.68 4.99 7.80
N GLU A 151 1.96 4.27 8.88
CA GLU A 151 3.32 3.83 9.23
C GLU A 151 3.53 2.39 8.73
N SER A 152 4.59 2.16 7.95
CA SER A 152 4.89 0.85 7.33
C SER A 152 5.78 -0.05 8.19
N GLY A 153 6.06 0.38 9.43
CA GLY A 153 6.98 -0.24 10.38
C GLY A 153 8.44 0.18 10.20
N ASN A 154 8.88 0.48 8.97
CA ASN A 154 10.23 1.02 8.72
C ASN A 154 10.23 2.46 8.18
N GLY A 155 9.09 2.92 7.66
CA GLY A 155 8.93 4.22 7.05
C GLY A 155 7.54 4.77 7.23
N PHE A 156 7.18 5.71 6.38
CA PHE A 156 5.93 6.43 6.44
C PHE A 156 5.33 6.61 5.04
N HIS A 157 4.02 6.45 4.92
CA HIS A 157 3.31 6.57 3.65
C HIS A 157 2.33 7.75 3.71
N LEU A 158 2.23 8.49 2.61
CA LEU A 158 1.13 9.40 2.33
C LEU A 158 0.40 8.91 1.07
N LEU A 159 -0.91 8.73 1.18
CA LEU A 159 -1.79 8.30 0.10
C LEU A 159 -2.73 9.44 -0.26
N TYR A 160 -2.47 10.10 -1.38
CA TYR A 160 -3.36 11.13 -1.92
C TYR A 160 -4.40 10.50 -2.82
N ALA A 161 -5.67 10.84 -2.58
CA ALA A 161 -6.76 10.37 -3.41
C ALA A 161 -6.65 11.00 -4.81
N LEU A 162 -6.78 10.16 -5.83
CA LEU A 162 -6.85 10.50 -7.24
C LEU A 162 -8.18 9.99 -7.81
N ASP A 163 -8.60 10.58 -8.93
CA ASP A 163 -9.73 10.09 -9.73
C ASP A 163 -9.31 10.03 -11.20
N LEU A 164 -8.41 9.11 -11.54
CA LEU A 164 -7.83 8.97 -12.88
C LEU A 164 -8.10 7.58 -13.48
N PRO A 165 -8.48 7.49 -14.78
CA PRO A 165 -8.65 6.22 -15.48
C PRO A 165 -7.30 5.51 -15.67
N ASN A 166 -7.30 4.17 -15.83
CA ASN A 166 -6.08 3.40 -16.09
C ASN A 166 -5.67 3.41 -17.58
N GLU A 167 -5.79 4.54 -18.26
CA GLU A 167 -5.29 4.68 -19.63
C GLU A 167 -3.76 4.83 -19.61
N SER A 168 -3.09 4.15 -20.55
CA SER A 168 -1.64 4.31 -20.76
C SER A 168 -1.35 5.74 -21.23
N TYR A 169 -1.01 6.60 -20.28
CA TYR A 169 -0.48 7.96 -20.41
C TYR A 169 -1.16 8.85 -21.48
N CYS A 170 -2.00 9.78 -21.01
CA CYS A 170 -1.82 11.17 -21.44
C CYS A 170 -0.93 11.85 -20.39
N SER A 171 0.33 12.01 -20.77
CA SER A 171 1.50 12.42 -19.98
C SER A 171 1.37 13.75 -19.23
N GLY A 172 0.34 14.57 -19.42
CA GLY A 172 0.30 15.93 -18.89
C GLY A 172 0.19 16.05 -17.37
N GLU A 173 -0.83 15.44 -16.76
CA GLU A 173 -1.22 15.76 -15.38
C GLU A 173 -0.44 14.96 -14.33
N TYR A 174 -0.19 13.68 -14.62
CA TYR A 174 0.61 12.80 -13.76
C TYR A 174 2.10 13.16 -13.81
N GLU A 175 2.66 13.47 -14.99
CA GLU A 175 4.03 13.98 -15.08
C GLU A 175 4.11 15.40 -14.50
N CYS A 176 3.10 16.26 -14.66
CA CYS A 176 3.08 17.55 -13.97
C CYS A 176 3.01 17.39 -12.43
N MET A 177 2.26 16.41 -11.91
CA MET A 177 2.26 16.08 -10.47
C MET A 177 3.63 15.56 -10.01
N LEU A 178 4.24 14.62 -10.74
CA LEU A 178 5.57 14.10 -10.44
C LEU A 178 6.66 15.17 -10.57
N GLN A 179 6.56 16.03 -11.58
CA GLN A 179 7.47 17.14 -11.83
C GLN A 179 7.31 18.23 -10.76
N LYS A 180 6.09 18.53 -10.31
CA LYS A 180 5.85 19.37 -9.13
C LYS A 180 6.45 18.75 -7.87
N LEU A 181 6.32 17.43 -7.66
CA LEU A 181 6.98 16.75 -6.54
C LEU A 181 8.52 16.80 -6.63
N GLN A 182 9.08 16.83 -7.84
CA GLN A 182 10.52 17.02 -8.07
C GLN A 182 10.97 18.49 -7.88
N GLU A 183 10.15 19.47 -8.27
CA GLU A 183 10.42 20.91 -8.15
C GLU A 183 10.39 21.39 -6.70
N VAL A 184 9.64 20.73 -5.83
CA VAL A 184 9.55 21.07 -4.41
C VAL A 184 10.71 20.48 -3.58
N GLU A 185 11.72 19.89 -4.22
CA GLU A 185 12.95 19.38 -3.58
C GLU A 185 12.68 18.36 -2.44
N ILE A 186 11.59 17.59 -2.58
CA ILE A 186 11.14 16.58 -1.60
C ILE A 186 11.76 15.19 -1.85
N LEU A 187 12.41 14.98 -2.99
CA LEU A 187 13.14 13.75 -3.32
C LEU A 187 14.64 14.04 -3.43
N PRO A 188 15.52 13.26 -2.76
CA PRO A 188 16.95 13.37 -3.01
C PRO A 188 17.24 13.06 -4.49
N PRO A 189 18.22 13.73 -5.11
CA PRO A 189 18.37 13.84 -6.57
C PRO A 189 18.76 12.56 -7.33
N ASP A 190 18.60 11.36 -6.77
CA ASP A 190 19.17 10.11 -7.33
C ASP A 190 18.20 8.92 -7.42
N ARG A 191 16.96 9.14 -7.87
CA ARG A 191 16.12 8.03 -8.35
C ARG A 191 15.58 8.34 -9.74
N ARG A 192 16.19 7.70 -10.75
CA ARG A 192 15.63 7.58 -12.09
C ARG A 192 14.34 6.77 -12.05
N PRO A 193 13.34 7.06 -12.91
CA PRO A 193 12.23 6.14 -13.14
C PRO A 193 12.81 4.78 -13.51
N ILE A 194 12.35 3.74 -12.83
CA ILE A 194 12.56 2.37 -13.29
C ILE A 194 11.49 2.16 -14.36
N ASP A 195 11.92 1.86 -15.59
CA ASP A 195 11.07 1.47 -16.72
C ASP A 195 10.17 0.26 -16.38
#